data_AF-A0A2K3J8L2-F1
#
_entry.id   AF-A0A2K3J8L2-F1
#
_cell.length_a   1.000
_cell.length_b   1.000
_cell.length_c   1.000
_cell.angle_alpha   90.00
_cell.angle_beta   90.00
_cell.angle_gamma   90.00
#
_symmetry.space_group_name_H-M   'P 1'
#
loop_
_entity.id
_entity.type
_entity.pdbx_description
1 polymer ?
#
loop_
_entity_poly.entity_id
_entity_poly.type
_entity_poly.pdbx_seq_one_letter_code
_entity_poly.pdbx_strand_id
1 'polypeptide(L)'
;MPGYGKTGYGTILPWGGIGSNPKIVLPTRLLTAYKLRIHFSKQMEYNSDLINLSNYTVTPNTTNGVPINLLSIEAENLSNPTYVEINCSEYTNGEIYNISVEKLNGPKDLNGFYMDPNQSPFQISGIGIIPTVETLVATSKNTFELTFSENMFENSFIKDISNYSFDKSLLITNMIFTSNVITLITTDQEPGELYTLTITTE
;
A
#
# COMPACT_ATOMS: atom_id res chain seq x y z
N MET A 1 -0.91 -47.74 66.07
CA MET A 1 -0.38 -47.91 64.69
C MET A 1 -0.65 -49.35 64.26
N PRO A 2 -0.84 -49.67 62.95
CA PRO A 2 -0.81 -48.83 61.74
C PRO A 2 -2.15 -48.92 60.94
N GLY A 3 -2.46 -48.15 59.89
CA GLY A 3 -1.76 -47.06 59.21
C GLY A 3 -2.73 -46.43 58.19
N TYR A 4 -2.85 -45.10 58.21
CA TYR A 4 -3.55 -44.34 57.17
C TYR A 4 -2.57 -44.09 56.02
N GLY A 5 -2.67 -44.88 54.95
CA GLY A 5 -2.00 -44.61 53.69
C GLY A 5 -2.84 -43.65 52.86
N LYS A 6 -2.57 -42.34 52.95
CA LYS A 6 -3.09 -41.35 52.00
C LYS A 6 -1.92 -40.78 51.21
N THR A 7 -1.46 -41.50 50.19
CA THR A 7 -0.56 -40.94 49.17
C THR A 7 -1.42 -40.20 48.17
N GLY A 8 -1.62 -38.90 48.42
CA GLY A 8 -2.14 -38.00 47.41
C GLY A 8 -1.11 -37.85 46.31
N TYR A 9 -1.35 -38.48 45.16
CA TYR A 9 -0.69 -38.09 43.92
C TYR A 9 -1.38 -36.82 43.44
N GLY A 10 -0.94 -35.68 43.97
CA GLY A 10 -1.22 -34.39 43.36
C GLY A 10 -0.41 -34.31 42.07
N THR A 11 -0.98 -34.80 40.97
CA THR A 11 -0.44 -34.52 39.64
C THR A 11 -0.56 -33.02 39.45
N ILE A 12 0.55 -32.30 39.59
CA ILE A 12 0.62 -30.92 39.12
C ILE A 12 0.55 -31.03 37.60
N LEU A 13 -0.66 -30.92 37.05
CA LEU A 13 -0.80 -30.68 35.63
C LEU A 13 -0.23 -29.27 35.40
N PRO A 14 0.88 -29.11 34.64
CA PRO A 14 1.32 -27.77 34.29
C PRO A 14 0.19 -27.12 33.50
N TRP A 15 -0.48 -26.16 34.14
CA TRP A 15 -1.44 -25.31 33.46
C TRP A 15 -0.61 -24.34 32.60
N GLY A 16 -0.31 -24.76 31.39
CA GLY A 16 0.16 -23.85 30.35
C GLY A 16 -0.97 -22.86 30.10
N GLY A 17 -0.76 -21.59 30.45
CA GLY A 17 -1.72 -20.54 30.14
C GLY A 17 -2.14 -20.66 28.68
N ILE A 18 -3.45 -20.53 28.42
CA ILE A 18 -4.03 -20.65 27.08
C ILE A 18 -3.35 -19.58 26.22
N GLY A 19 -2.36 -19.99 25.41
CA GLY A 19 -1.62 -19.07 24.57
C GLY A 19 -2.60 -18.29 23.69
N SER A 20 -2.43 -16.97 23.60
CA SER A 20 -3.25 -16.16 22.69
C SER A 20 -2.81 -16.37 21.24
N ASN A 21 -3.70 -16.33 20.27
CA ASN A 21 -3.29 -16.35 18.87
C ASN A 21 -2.45 -15.10 18.50
N PRO A 22 -1.43 -15.23 17.63
CA PRO A 22 -0.74 -14.07 17.06
C PRO A 22 -1.71 -13.14 16.32
N LYS A 23 -1.41 -11.84 16.32
CA LYS A 23 -2.20 -10.78 15.67
C LYS A 23 -1.28 -9.78 14.99
N ILE A 24 -1.75 -9.12 13.94
CA ILE A 24 -1.10 -7.89 13.44
C ILE A 24 -1.27 -6.79 14.49
N VAL A 25 -0.19 -6.09 14.81
CA VAL A 25 -0.16 -5.03 15.83
C VAL A 25 0.62 -3.81 15.36
N LEU A 26 0.56 -2.73 16.15
CA LEU A 26 1.49 -1.62 15.98
C LEU A 26 2.93 -2.07 16.29
N PRO A 27 3.95 -1.50 15.61
CA PRO A 27 3.85 -0.38 14.69
C PRO A 27 3.84 -0.80 13.19
N THR A 28 2.93 -1.69 12.79
CA THR A 28 2.64 -1.98 11.37
C THR A 28 2.41 -0.69 10.59
N ARG A 29 3.17 -0.49 9.51
CA ARG A 29 3.20 0.77 8.75
C ARG A 29 3.87 0.60 7.40
N LEU A 30 3.66 1.57 6.52
CA LEU A 30 4.47 1.75 5.32
C LEU A 30 5.85 2.32 5.69
N LEU A 31 6.88 1.80 5.03
CA LEU A 31 8.24 2.32 5.09
C LEU A 31 8.52 3.23 3.90
N THR A 32 7.95 2.91 2.74
CA THR A 32 7.96 3.71 1.50
C THR A 32 6.64 3.49 0.75
N ALA A 33 6.43 4.19 -0.36
CA ALA A 33 5.30 3.97 -1.28
C ALA A 33 5.22 2.53 -1.84
N TYR A 34 6.29 1.73 -1.70
CA TYR A 34 6.40 0.37 -2.27
C TYR A 34 6.76 -0.68 -1.22
N LYS A 35 6.80 -0.33 0.07
CA LYS A 35 7.26 -1.23 1.13
C LYS A 35 6.41 -1.12 2.39
N LEU A 36 5.80 -2.23 2.78
CA LEU A 36 4.99 -2.40 3.99
C LEU A 36 5.77 -3.21 5.03
N ARG A 37 5.72 -2.82 6.30
CA ARG A 37 6.17 -3.67 7.42
C ARG A 37 4.98 -4.08 8.28
N ILE A 38 4.78 -5.39 8.42
CA ILE A 38 3.73 -5.98 9.27
C ILE A 38 4.38 -6.51 10.55
N HIS A 39 3.98 -5.99 11.71
CA HIS A 39 4.41 -6.49 13.02
C HIS A 39 3.38 -7.45 13.60
N PHE A 40 3.88 -8.53 14.20
CA PHE A 40 3.08 -9.53 14.89
C PHE A 40 3.18 -9.35 16.40
N SER A 41 2.11 -9.70 17.12
CA SER A 41 2.07 -9.67 18.59
C SER A 41 2.95 -10.73 19.26
N LYS A 42 3.52 -11.64 18.47
CA LYS A 42 4.33 -12.78 18.90
C LYS A 42 5.45 -13.04 17.91
N GLN A 43 6.46 -13.79 18.37
CA GLN A 43 7.44 -14.39 17.48
C GLN A 43 6.76 -15.44 16.60
N MET A 44 7.00 -15.33 15.31
CA MET A 44 6.47 -16.22 14.29
C MET A 44 7.47 -17.32 13.97
N GLU A 45 6.96 -18.47 13.56
CA GLU A 45 7.77 -19.55 13.00
C GLU A 45 8.30 -19.14 11.62
N TYR A 46 9.63 -19.22 11.43
CA TYR A 46 10.22 -18.99 10.11
C TYR A 46 10.08 -20.23 9.23
N ASN A 47 9.09 -20.23 8.34
CA ASN A 47 8.82 -21.31 7.39
C ASN A 47 8.25 -20.76 6.06
N SER A 48 7.89 -21.64 5.14
CA SER A 48 7.33 -21.25 3.84
C SER A 48 6.03 -20.47 3.96
N ASP A 49 5.21 -20.73 4.97
CA ASP A 49 3.92 -20.03 5.14
C ASP A 49 4.13 -18.56 5.53
N LEU A 50 5.14 -18.27 6.36
CA LEU A 50 5.44 -16.89 6.75
C LEU A 50 5.84 -16.01 5.55
N ILE A 51 6.54 -16.56 4.58
CA ILE A 51 7.03 -15.81 3.40
C ILE A 51 6.20 -16.04 2.13
N ASN A 52 5.11 -16.79 2.21
CA ASN A 52 4.21 -17.03 1.09
C ASN A 52 3.29 -15.82 0.88
N LEU A 53 3.43 -15.13 -0.26
CA LEU A 53 2.62 -13.96 -0.63
C LEU A 53 1.11 -14.23 -0.58
N SER A 54 0.66 -15.45 -0.91
CA SER A 54 -0.76 -15.78 -0.89
C SER A 54 -1.40 -15.77 0.50
N ASN A 55 -0.59 -15.77 1.56
CA ASN A 55 -1.06 -15.63 2.94
C ASN A 55 -1.31 -14.18 3.36
N TYR A 56 -1.09 -13.21 2.48
CA TYR A 56 -1.21 -11.78 2.77
C TYR A 56 -2.14 -11.12 1.75
N THR A 57 -2.99 -10.22 2.24
CA THR A 57 -3.82 -9.40 1.38
C THR A 57 -3.70 -7.94 1.77
N VAL A 58 -3.64 -7.08 0.76
CA VAL A 58 -3.67 -5.62 0.91
C VAL A 58 -4.69 -5.10 -0.09
N THR A 59 -5.84 -4.64 0.41
CA THR A 59 -6.94 -4.19 -0.45
C THR A 59 -7.32 -2.75 -0.13
N PRO A 60 -7.64 -1.92 -1.14
CA PRO A 60 -8.15 -0.59 -0.90
C PRO A 60 -9.50 -0.68 -0.17
N ASN A 61 -9.68 0.19 0.82
CA ASN A 61 -10.91 0.37 1.60
C ASN A 61 -11.68 1.63 1.21
N THR A 62 -11.16 2.37 0.23
CA THR A 62 -11.71 3.61 -0.31
C THR A 62 -11.86 3.49 -1.83
N THR A 63 -12.75 4.29 -2.41
CA THR A 63 -13.14 4.16 -3.83
C THR A 63 -12.01 4.48 -4.81
N ASN A 64 -11.09 5.37 -4.42
CA ASN A 64 -10.00 5.82 -5.30
C ASN A 64 -8.70 5.01 -5.09
N GLY A 65 -8.65 4.13 -4.09
CA GLY A 65 -7.50 3.29 -3.84
C GLY A 65 -7.30 2.25 -4.93
N VAL A 66 -6.10 2.19 -5.49
CA VAL A 66 -5.72 1.18 -6.50
C VAL A 66 -5.34 -0.13 -5.80
N PRO A 67 -5.70 -1.32 -6.34
CA PRO A 67 -5.27 -2.61 -5.81
C PRO A 67 -3.74 -2.74 -5.71
N ILE A 68 -3.26 -3.35 -4.63
CA ILE A 68 -1.82 -3.56 -4.38
C ILE A 68 -1.40 -4.95 -4.84
N ASN A 69 -0.39 -5.01 -5.70
CA ASN A 69 0.27 -6.25 -6.08
C ASN A 69 1.44 -6.52 -5.13
N LEU A 70 1.41 -7.64 -4.41
CA LEU A 70 2.51 -8.05 -3.54
C LEU A 70 3.58 -8.77 -4.38
N LEU A 71 4.85 -8.37 -4.22
CA LEU A 71 5.96 -8.80 -5.07
C LEU A 71 6.91 -9.76 -4.34
N SER A 72 7.24 -9.46 -3.09
CA SER A 72 8.08 -10.34 -2.26
C SER A 72 7.87 -10.07 -0.76
N ILE A 73 8.23 -11.05 0.06
CA ILE A 73 8.19 -10.96 1.53
C ILE A 73 9.55 -11.35 2.10
N GLU A 74 10.05 -10.55 3.03
CA GLU A 74 11.28 -10.78 3.77
C GLU A 74 10.96 -10.81 5.27
N ALA A 75 11.35 -11.87 5.97
CA ALA A 75 11.23 -11.92 7.42
C ALA A 75 12.33 -11.09 8.08
N GLU A 76 12.05 -10.52 9.25
CA GLU A 76 13.04 -9.81 10.08
C GLU A 76 14.34 -10.62 10.27
N ASN A 77 14.20 -11.92 10.52
CA ASN A 77 15.29 -12.87 10.70
C ASN A 77 14.80 -14.30 10.41
N LEU A 78 15.73 -15.26 10.35
CA LEU A 78 15.46 -16.65 9.96
C LEU A 78 15.16 -17.59 11.15
N SER A 79 14.97 -17.06 12.36
CA SER A 79 14.76 -17.89 13.55
C SER A 79 13.41 -17.63 14.19
N ASN A 80 13.15 -16.39 14.62
CA ASN A 80 11.96 -16.01 15.37
C ASN A 80 11.55 -14.57 15.00
N PRO A 81 11.16 -14.31 13.74
CA PRO A 81 10.78 -12.97 13.30
C PRO A 81 9.55 -12.45 14.05
N THR A 82 9.58 -11.16 14.39
CA THR A 82 8.45 -10.42 14.96
C THR A 82 7.78 -9.50 13.95
N TYR A 83 8.39 -9.35 12.78
CA TYR A 83 7.79 -8.67 11.64
C TYR A 83 8.23 -9.29 10.32
N VAL A 84 7.46 -8.97 9.28
CA VAL A 84 7.85 -9.17 7.88
C VAL A 84 7.81 -7.83 7.14
N GLU A 85 8.63 -7.71 6.11
CA GLU A 85 8.58 -6.62 5.15
C GLU A 85 8.11 -7.15 3.81
N ILE A 86 7.20 -6.41 3.18
CA ILE A 86 6.59 -6.78 1.91
C ILE A 86 6.92 -5.69 0.90
N ASN A 87 7.58 -6.08 -0.19
CA ASN A 87 7.71 -5.22 -1.36
C ASN A 87 6.46 -5.38 -2.23
N CYS A 88 5.92 -4.29 -2.73
CA CYS A 88 4.66 -4.27 -3.46
C CYS A 88 4.62 -3.18 -4.53
N SER A 89 3.54 -3.14 -5.31
CA SER A 89 3.21 -1.96 -6.12
C SER A 89 2.92 -0.74 -5.25
N GLU A 90 2.83 0.42 -5.90
CA GLU A 90 2.59 1.69 -5.21
C GLU A 90 1.26 1.73 -4.46
N TYR A 91 1.27 2.33 -3.28
CA TYR A 91 0.05 2.75 -2.60
C TYR A 91 -0.47 4.08 -3.16
N THR A 92 -1.78 4.22 -3.31
CA THR A 92 -2.38 5.53 -3.62
C THR A 92 -2.26 6.46 -2.41
N ASN A 93 -1.74 7.67 -2.62
CA ASN A 93 -1.52 8.64 -1.56
C ASN A 93 -2.83 9.01 -0.83
N GLY A 94 -2.84 8.92 0.50
CA GLY A 94 -3.98 9.28 1.35
C GLY A 94 -5.07 8.21 1.46
N GLU A 95 -5.15 7.28 0.52
CA GLU A 95 -6.18 6.23 0.50
C GLU A 95 -5.98 5.20 1.62
N ILE A 96 -7.06 4.58 2.10
CA ILE A 96 -6.99 3.62 3.22
C ILE A 96 -6.91 2.20 2.67
N TYR A 97 -6.03 1.39 3.23
CA TYR A 97 -5.84 -0.01 2.86
C TYR A 97 -6.08 -0.94 4.05
N ASN A 98 -6.80 -2.03 3.79
CA ASN A 98 -7.00 -3.14 4.70
C ASN A 98 -5.90 -4.19 4.48
N ILE A 99 -5.16 -4.52 5.54
CA ILE A 99 -4.14 -5.57 5.56
C ILE A 99 -4.69 -6.75 6.33
N SER A 100 -4.61 -7.95 5.74
CA SER A 100 -4.93 -9.20 6.43
C SER A 100 -3.85 -10.27 6.20
N VAL A 101 -3.79 -11.21 7.14
CA VAL A 101 -2.95 -12.42 7.05
C VAL A 101 -3.87 -13.64 7.17
N GLU A 102 -3.59 -14.72 6.45
CA GLU A 102 -4.35 -15.97 6.48
C GLU A 102 -4.45 -16.55 7.90
N LYS A 103 -5.67 -16.93 8.29
CA LYS A 103 -6.04 -17.21 9.69
C LYS A 103 -6.13 -18.69 10.02
N LEU A 104 -6.36 -19.56 9.04
CA LEU A 104 -6.66 -20.97 9.28
C LEU A 104 -5.59 -21.92 8.76
N ASN A 105 -4.84 -21.50 7.74
CA ASN A 105 -3.79 -22.30 7.13
C ASN A 105 -2.65 -21.43 6.59
N GLY A 106 -2.12 -20.58 7.47
CA GLY A 106 -1.09 -19.60 7.15
C GLY A 106 0.01 -19.54 8.22
N PRO A 107 0.67 -18.37 8.39
CA PRO A 107 1.73 -18.18 9.37
C PRO A 107 1.27 -18.53 10.79
N LYS A 108 2.19 -19.11 11.57
CA LYS A 108 1.97 -19.52 12.97
C LYS A 108 3.02 -18.92 13.89
N ASP A 109 2.67 -18.83 15.17
CA ASP A 109 3.66 -18.58 16.22
C ASP A 109 4.52 -19.83 16.51
N LEU A 110 5.54 -19.67 17.36
CA LEU A 110 6.43 -20.77 17.76
C LEU A 110 5.74 -21.91 18.53
N ASN A 111 4.49 -21.72 18.97
CA ASN A 111 3.69 -22.75 19.62
C ASN A 111 2.69 -23.41 18.66
N GLY A 112 2.75 -23.07 17.36
CA GLY A 112 1.89 -23.63 16.32
C GLY A 112 0.50 -23.01 16.24
N PHE A 113 0.24 -21.87 16.90
CA PHE A 113 -1.04 -21.16 16.78
C PHE A 113 -1.04 -20.27 15.54
N TYR A 114 -2.05 -20.44 14.68
CA TYR A 114 -2.33 -19.53 13.56
C TYR A 114 -2.78 -18.15 14.04
N MET A 115 -2.78 -17.18 13.12
CA MET A 115 -3.32 -15.82 13.32
C MET A 115 -4.72 -15.84 13.94
N ASP A 116 -5.04 -14.85 14.78
CA ASP A 116 -6.33 -14.76 15.45
C ASP A 116 -7.50 -14.71 14.44
N PRO A 117 -8.39 -15.71 14.44
CA PRO A 117 -9.50 -15.76 13.48
C PRO A 117 -10.44 -14.55 13.61
N ASN A 118 -10.52 -13.95 14.81
CA ASN A 118 -11.38 -12.82 15.12
C ASN A 118 -10.73 -11.46 14.86
N GLN A 119 -9.46 -11.41 14.43
CA GLN A 119 -8.80 -10.15 14.12
C GLN A 119 -9.47 -9.47 12.91
N SER A 120 -9.92 -8.23 13.08
CA SER A 120 -10.29 -7.36 11.95
C SER A 120 -9.05 -6.97 11.13
N PRO A 121 -9.20 -6.67 9.82
CA PRO A 121 -8.10 -6.17 9.01
C PRO A 121 -7.42 -4.96 9.66
N PHE A 122 -6.10 -4.90 9.55
CA PHE A 122 -5.32 -3.76 10.03
C PHE A 122 -5.36 -2.66 8.99
N GLN A 123 -5.65 -1.42 9.39
CA GLN A 123 -5.78 -0.30 8.45
C GLN A 123 -4.53 0.58 8.43
N ILE A 124 -4.12 0.97 7.23
CA ILE A 124 -3.04 1.94 7.00
C ILE A 124 -3.47 2.97 5.96
N SER A 125 -2.89 4.16 6.01
CA SER A 125 -3.02 5.15 4.92
C SER A 125 -1.84 5.01 3.96
N GLY A 126 -2.14 5.04 2.67
CA GLY A 126 -1.16 4.97 1.59
C GLY A 126 -0.26 6.21 1.57
N ILE A 127 1.03 6.00 1.32
CA ILE A 127 2.03 7.06 1.14
C ILE A 127 2.56 7.05 -0.29
N GLY A 128 1.64 7.18 -1.25
CA GLY A 128 1.98 7.24 -2.67
C GLY A 128 2.93 8.38 -3.01
N ILE A 129 3.54 8.27 -4.17
CA ILE A 129 4.30 9.33 -4.80
C ILE A 129 3.29 10.20 -5.54
N ILE A 130 3.36 11.51 -5.30
CA ILE A 130 2.50 12.45 -6.02
C ILE A 130 3.16 12.70 -7.39
N PRO A 131 2.45 12.46 -8.51
CA PRO A 131 2.99 12.74 -9.82
C PRO A 131 3.38 14.21 -9.96
N THR A 132 4.47 14.48 -10.66
CA THR A 132 4.95 15.84 -10.95
C THR A 132 4.96 16.09 -12.45
N VAL A 133 4.87 17.36 -12.85
CA VAL A 133 5.11 17.74 -14.24
C VAL A 133 6.62 17.69 -14.50
N GLU A 134 7.04 16.86 -15.45
CA GLU A 134 8.44 16.78 -15.88
C GLU A 134 8.75 17.79 -16.97
N THR A 135 7.91 17.84 -18.00
CA THR A 135 8.15 18.71 -19.16
C THR A 135 6.85 19.32 -19.67
N LEU A 136 6.98 20.51 -20.24
CA LEU A 136 5.98 21.17 -21.04
C LEU A 136 6.69 21.78 -22.25
N VAL A 137 6.42 21.23 -23.44
CA VAL A 137 7.13 21.60 -24.66
C VAL A 137 6.14 21.99 -25.75
N ALA A 138 6.33 23.15 -26.36
CA ALA A 138 5.62 23.51 -27.58
C ALA A 138 6.15 22.65 -28.74
N THR A 139 5.30 21.82 -29.34
CA THR A 139 5.67 20.95 -30.47
C THR A 139 5.24 21.51 -31.81
N SER A 140 4.33 22.48 -31.81
CA SER A 140 3.89 23.23 -32.99
C SER A 140 3.40 24.62 -32.58
N LYS A 141 2.95 25.43 -33.56
CA LYS A 141 2.37 26.76 -33.31
C LYS A 141 1.09 26.73 -32.45
N ASN A 142 0.46 25.58 -32.25
CA ASN A 142 -0.81 25.46 -31.54
C ASN A 142 -0.89 24.16 -30.72
N THR A 143 0.25 23.58 -30.36
CA THR A 143 0.31 22.32 -29.63
C THR A 143 1.40 22.35 -28.58
N PHE A 144 1.06 21.89 -27.38
CA PHE A 144 2.00 21.57 -26.32
C PHE A 144 1.90 20.10 -25.94
N GLU A 145 3.03 19.49 -25.59
CA GLU A 145 3.09 18.21 -24.90
C GLU A 145 3.47 18.45 -23.44
N LEU A 146 2.57 18.09 -22.55
CA LEU A 146 2.75 18.08 -21.10
C LEU A 146 3.02 16.64 -20.67
N THR A 147 4.15 16.38 -20.03
CA THR A 147 4.52 15.03 -19.56
C THR A 147 4.65 15.00 -18.05
N PHE A 148 4.02 14.02 -17.43
CA PHE A 148 4.12 13.72 -16.00
C PHE A 148 5.21 12.69 -15.71
N SER A 149 5.71 12.70 -14.47
CA SER A 149 6.76 11.80 -13.98
C SER A 149 6.38 10.32 -13.96
N GLU A 150 5.10 10.01 -14.13
CA GLU A 150 4.57 8.66 -14.17
C GLU A 150 3.25 8.61 -14.92
N ASN A 151 2.77 7.39 -15.16
CA ASN A 151 1.47 7.16 -15.77
C ASN A 151 0.35 7.68 -14.86
N MET A 152 -0.50 8.54 -15.40
CA MET A 152 -1.61 9.10 -14.65
C MET A 152 -2.81 8.16 -14.73
N PHE A 153 -3.56 8.06 -13.64
CA PHE A 153 -4.86 7.39 -13.66
C PHE A 153 -5.85 8.19 -14.52
N GLU A 154 -6.51 7.51 -15.45
CA GLU A 154 -7.44 8.14 -16.38
C GLU A 154 -8.79 8.46 -15.69
N ASN A 155 -8.87 9.63 -15.05
CA ASN A 155 -10.09 10.11 -14.38
C ASN A 155 -10.71 11.34 -15.07
N SER A 156 -11.81 11.86 -14.53
CA SER A 156 -12.46 13.07 -15.05
C SER A 156 -11.56 14.30 -14.93
N PHE A 157 -10.79 14.40 -13.84
CA PHE A 157 -9.92 15.53 -13.57
C PHE A 157 -8.83 15.70 -14.63
N ILE A 158 -8.08 14.63 -14.93
CA ILE A 158 -6.98 14.68 -15.90
C ILE A 158 -7.48 15.01 -17.32
N LYS A 159 -8.75 14.70 -17.60
CA LYS A 159 -9.42 14.90 -18.90
C LYS A 159 -10.18 16.22 -19.02
N ASP A 160 -10.37 16.96 -17.93
CA ASP A 160 -11.13 18.20 -17.96
C ASP A 160 -10.22 19.36 -18.35
N ILE A 161 -10.47 19.94 -19.53
CA ILE A 161 -9.72 21.09 -20.05
C ILE A 161 -9.76 22.28 -19.08
N SER A 162 -10.84 22.43 -18.30
CA SER A 162 -10.98 23.55 -17.37
C SER A 162 -9.98 23.51 -16.21
N ASN A 163 -9.33 22.36 -15.97
CA ASN A 163 -8.26 22.24 -14.98
C ASN A 163 -6.91 22.77 -15.48
N TYR A 164 -6.83 23.19 -16.75
CA TYR A 164 -5.61 23.66 -17.39
C TYR A 164 -5.83 25.05 -17.95
N SER A 165 -4.91 25.97 -17.70
CA SER A 165 -4.98 27.32 -18.26
C SER A 165 -3.61 27.87 -18.58
N PHE A 166 -3.47 28.46 -19.76
CA PHE A 166 -2.32 29.26 -20.09
C PHE A 166 -2.59 30.74 -19.76
N ASP A 167 -1.53 31.46 -19.44
CA ASP A 167 -1.55 32.91 -19.38
C ASP A 167 -1.69 33.55 -20.77
N LYS A 168 -1.71 34.89 -20.81
CA LYS A 168 -1.67 35.69 -22.05
C LYS A 168 -2.79 35.35 -23.06
N SER A 169 -3.95 34.94 -22.53
CA SER A 169 -5.15 34.63 -23.32
C SER A 169 -4.96 33.49 -24.33
N LEU A 170 -3.94 32.64 -24.18
CA LEU A 170 -3.78 31.43 -24.98
C LEU A 170 -4.82 30.41 -24.53
N LEU A 171 -5.75 30.06 -25.41
CA LEU A 171 -6.88 29.19 -25.05
C LEU A 171 -6.58 27.75 -25.43
N ILE A 172 -6.86 26.81 -24.53
CA ILE A 172 -6.88 25.38 -24.81
C ILE A 172 -8.23 25.06 -25.45
N THR A 173 -8.19 24.51 -26.66
CA THR A 173 -9.36 24.19 -27.48
C THR A 173 -9.69 22.70 -27.45
N ASN A 174 -8.68 21.86 -27.22
CA ASN A 174 -8.85 20.42 -27.09
C ASN A 174 -7.68 19.82 -26.30
N MET A 175 -7.87 18.61 -25.81
CA MET A 175 -6.85 17.87 -25.07
C MET A 175 -6.93 16.38 -25.40
N ILE A 176 -5.77 15.76 -25.53
CA ILE A 176 -5.65 14.31 -25.76
C ILE A 176 -4.76 13.76 -24.66
N PHE A 177 -5.30 12.83 -23.86
CA PHE A 177 -4.57 12.15 -22.81
C PHE A 177 -4.10 10.78 -23.29
N THR A 178 -2.83 10.44 -23.03
CA THR A 178 -2.27 9.12 -23.30
C THR A 178 -1.24 8.78 -22.23
N SER A 179 -1.62 7.94 -21.27
CA SER A 179 -0.74 7.41 -20.20
C SER A 179 -0.17 8.49 -19.28
N ASN A 180 1.03 9.00 -19.56
CA ASN A 180 1.69 10.05 -18.80
C ASN A 180 1.79 11.37 -19.59
N VAL A 181 1.25 11.42 -20.81
CA VAL A 181 1.33 12.58 -21.70
C VAL A 181 -0.05 13.17 -21.93
N ILE A 182 -0.11 14.49 -21.89
CA ILE A 182 -1.24 15.29 -22.33
C ILE A 182 -0.79 16.15 -23.51
N THR A 183 -1.43 15.95 -24.66
CA THR A 183 -1.34 16.87 -25.79
C THR A 183 -2.40 17.95 -25.63
N LEU A 184 -1.95 19.18 -25.35
CA LEU A 184 -2.81 20.37 -25.27
C LEU A 184 -2.84 21.04 -26.65
N ILE A 185 -4.04 21.18 -27.22
CA ILE A 185 -4.25 21.88 -28.49
C ILE A 185 -4.78 23.27 -28.17
N THR A 186 -4.06 24.31 -28.60
CA THR A 186 -4.35 25.70 -28.27
C THR A 186 -4.83 26.51 -29.48
N THR A 187 -5.19 27.77 -29.26
CA THR A 187 -5.11 28.79 -30.32
C THR A 187 -3.65 28.98 -30.78
N ASP A 188 -3.44 29.71 -31.88
CA ASP A 188 -2.09 30.01 -32.37
C ASP A 188 -1.27 30.76 -31.31
N GLN A 189 -0.04 30.31 -31.08
CA GLN A 189 0.97 30.91 -30.22
C GLN A 189 1.64 32.07 -30.95
N GLU A 190 2.03 33.09 -30.19
CA GLU A 190 2.83 34.21 -30.68
C GLU A 190 4.32 33.82 -30.67
N PRO A 191 5.06 33.97 -31.79
CA PRO A 191 6.46 33.60 -31.86
C PRO A 191 7.34 34.32 -30.83
N GLY A 192 8.12 33.56 -30.07
CA GLY A 192 9.04 34.09 -29.07
C GLY A 192 8.40 34.44 -27.72
N GLU A 193 7.08 34.26 -27.58
CA GLU A 193 6.40 34.42 -26.29
C GLU A 193 6.65 33.22 -25.37
N LEU A 194 6.85 33.53 -24.09
CA LEU A 194 6.89 32.53 -23.02
C LEU A 194 5.50 32.40 -22.41
N TYR A 195 4.97 31.18 -22.39
CA TYR A 195 3.68 30.88 -21.78
C TYR A 195 3.84 30.11 -20.47
N THR A 196 2.97 30.37 -19.52
CA THR A 196 2.90 29.67 -18.23
C THR A 196 1.63 28.85 -18.18
N LEU A 197 1.76 27.53 -18.01
CA LEU A 197 0.63 26.65 -17.74
C LEU A 197 0.35 26.59 -16.24
N THR A 198 -0.90 26.81 -15.86
CA THR A 198 -1.43 26.55 -14.52
C THR A 198 -2.32 25.33 -14.57
N ILE A 199 -2.09 24.38 -13.66
CA ILE A 199 -2.93 23.20 -13.43
C ILE A 199 -3.60 23.38 -12.07
N THR A 200 -4.93 23.45 -12.03
CA THR A 200 -5.66 23.58 -10.76
C THR A 200 -5.77 22.23 -10.08
N THR A 201 -5.38 22.11 -8.81
CA THR A 201 -5.56 20.87 -8.04
C THR A 201 -6.96 20.80 -7.43
N GLU A 202 -7.48 19.59 -7.22
CA GLU A 202 -8.64 19.34 -6.34
C GLU A 202 -8.35 19.72 -4.88
#